data_AF-A0A2M9JW99-F1
#
_entry.id   AF-A0A2M9JW99-F1
#
_cell.length_a   1.000
_cell.length_b   1.000
_cell.length_c   1.000
_cell.angle_alpha   90.00
_cell.angle_beta   90.00
_cell.angle_gamma   90.00
#
_symmetry.space_group_name_H-M   'P 1'
#
loop_
_entity.id
_entity.type
_entity.pdbx_description
1 polymer ?
#
loop_
_entity_poly.entity_id
_entity_poly.type
_entity_poly.pdbx_seq_one_letter_code
_entity_poly.pdbx_strand_id
1 'polypeptide(L)'
;MPLKDRGEGGDAETLSVAATAYGIPGRVLAAYQGAVKELASEAPGCGIKVPLLAAIGRVESGHARGGALDAQGRTRSPILGPRLDGSPGVAAIHDSDHGAWDGDRVWDRAVGPAQFIPSTWRRWGSDGNGDGVRDPHQVDDAWLAAGRYLCTAGGDLSQHAGIRQAVLAYNHSDSYLELVLSWMRVYAHQAVATAGHPGEREPSYQPDKDDHESKQPATPSGQSTPPGDNGNEGHESKPTLPGLPTERPPSHDPKPIPLPSLRLPSPGYGPSPLLPSPKAS
;
A
#
# COMPACT_ATOMS: atom_id res chain seq x y z
N MET A 1 37.40 -53.23 -32.67
CA MET A 1 36.58 -52.01 -32.71
C MET A 1 35.30 -52.30 -33.49
N PRO A 2 34.15 -51.65 -33.23
CA PRO A 2 33.87 -50.72 -32.14
C PRO A 2 32.74 -51.19 -31.19
N LEU A 3 32.62 -50.48 -30.07
CA LEU A 3 31.42 -50.12 -29.30
C LEU A 3 30.09 -50.87 -29.58
N LYS A 4 29.49 -51.39 -28.50
CA LYS A 4 28.11 -51.00 -28.18
C LYS A 4 27.94 -50.77 -26.69
N ASP A 5 28.26 -49.54 -26.30
CA ASP A 5 28.00 -49.02 -24.97
C ASP A 5 26.48 -49.00 -24.69
N ARG A 6 26.09 -49.17 -23.43
CA ARG A 6 24.73 -48.94 -22.94
C ARG A 6 24.82 -47.83 -21.91
N GLY A 7 24.75 -46.59 -22.40
CA GLY A 7 24.69 -45.42 -21.54
C GLY A 7 23.48 -45.48 -20.61
N GLU A 8 23.75 -45.42 -19.32
CA GLU A 8 22.79 -45.27 -18.23
C GLU A 8 23.24 -44.06 -17.41
N GLY A 9 22.35 -43.08 -17.22
CA GLY A 9 22.65 -41.81 -16.54
C GLY A 9 22.37 -40.59 -17.42
N GLY A 10 21.61 -39.64 -16.89
CA GLY A 10 21.18 -38.44 -17.61
C GLY A 10 20.10 -38.70 -18.69
N ASP A 11 19.44 -37.70 -19.26
CA ASP A 11 19.39 -36.28 -18.90
C ASP A 11 17.94 -35.80 -19.06
N ALA A 12 17.25 -35.51 -17.96
CA ALA A 12 15.85 -35.04 -17.98
C ALA A 12 15.58 -33.87 -17.03
N GLU A 13 16.59 -33.40 -16.28
CA GLU A 13 16.49 -32.15 -15.51
C GLU A 13 16.92 -30.95 -16.37
N THR A 14 16.17 -30.73 -17.44
CA THR A 14 16.12 -29.42 -18.10
C THR A 14 14.71 -28.85 -17.90
N LEU A 15 14.34 -28.68 -16.63
CA LEU A 15 13.14 -27.95 -16.24
C LEU A 15 13.27 -26.53 -16.78
N SER A 16 12.47 -26.22 -17.80
CA SER A 16 12.53 -24.95 -18.50
C SER A 16 12.27 -23.81 -17.53
N VAL A 17 13.27 -22.93 -17.36
CA VAL A 17 13.12 -21.66 -16.65
C VAL A 17 12.28 -20.72 -17.52
N ALA A 18 10.97 -20.99 -17.55
CA ALA A 18 9.99 -20.24 -18.32
C ALA A 18 9.94 -18.80 -17.79
N ALA A 19 10.30 -17.85 -18.64
CA ALA A 19 10.67 -16.50 -18.24
C ALA A 19 9.59 -15.79 -17.38
N THR A 20 10.01 -15.33 -16.20
CA THR A 20 9.21 -14.56 -15.25
C THR A 20 8.90 -13.16 -15.78
N ALA A 21 7.79 -13.00 -16.50
CA ALA A 21 7.39 -11.69 -17.02
C ALA A 21 6.83 -10.79 -15.88
N TYR A 22 7.75 -10.12 -15.19
CA TYR A 22 7.54 -8.96 -14.29
C TYR A 22 6.78 -9.21 -12.97
N GLY A 23 6.48 -10.47 -12.66
CA GLY A 23 6.39 -10.94 -11.27
C GLY A 23 5.18 -10.48 -10.45
N ILE A 24 4.01 -10.31 -11.08
CA ILE A 24 2.75 -10.17 -10.32
C ILE A 24 2.28 -11.56 -9.87
N PRO A 25 2.10 -11.83 -8.56
CA PRO A 25 1.56 -13.10 -8.08
C PRO A 25 0.11 -13.30 -8.55
N GLY A 26 -0.23 -14.49 -9.05
CA GLY A 26 -1.55 -14.76 -9.67
C GLY A 26 -2.78 -14.34 -8.86
N ARG A 27 -2.79 -14.56 -7.53
CA ARG A 27 -3.91 -14.15 -6.65
C ARG A 27 -4.08 -12.63 -6.53
N VAL A 28 -2.98 -11.88 -6.61
CA VAL A 28 -2.97 -10.40 -6.61
C VAL A 28 -3.36 -9.86 -7.98
N LEU A 29 -2.92 -10.51 -9.06
CA LEU A 29 -3.37 -10.18 -10.42
C LEU A 29 -4.88 -10.35 -10.59
N ALA A 30 -5.44 -11.44 -10.04
CA ALA A 30 -6.88 -11.66 -10.01
C ALA A 30 -7.64 -10.53 -9.29
N ALA A 31 -7.09 -10.01 -8.19
CA ALA A 31 -7.68 -8.87 -7.45
C ALA A 31 -7.67 -7.58 -8.29
N TYR A 32 -6.57 -7.27 -8.98
CA TYR A 32 -6.53 -6.13 -9.92
C TYR A 32 -7.55 -6.28 -11.05
N GLN A 33 -7.71 -7.50 -11.59
CA GLN A 33 -8.67 -7.81 -12.65
C GLN A 33 -10.12 -7.70 -12.15
N GLY A 34 -10.41 -8.17 -10.93
CA GLY A 34 -11.71 -8.02 -10.26
C GLY A 34 -12.08 -6.55 -10.06
N ALA A 35 -11.19 -5.77 -9.45
CA ALA A 35 -11.39 -4.33 -9.23
C ALA A 35 -11.65 -3.57 -10.54
N VAL A 36 -10.86 -3.82 -11.60
CA VAL A 36 -11.05 -3.18 -12.91
C VAL A 36 -12.36 -3.62 -13.59
N LYS A 37 -12.76 -4.88 -13.43
CA LYS A 37 -14.04 -5.39 -13.93
C LYS A 37 -15.22 -4.70 -13.25
N GLU A 38 -15.20 -4.58 -11.92
CA GLU A 38 -16.28 -3.97 -11.15
C GLU A 38 -16.42 -2.47 -11.46
N LEU A 39 -15.28 -1.77 -11.54
CA LEU A 39 -15.24 -0.34 -11.89
C LEU A 39 -15.67 -0.05 -13.32
N ALA A 40 -15.63 -1.01 -14.24
CA ALA A 40 -16.20 -0.86 -15.57
C ALA A 40 -17.75 -0.77 -15.54
N SER A 41 -18.40 -1.34 -14.52
CA SER A 41 -19.84 -1.18 -14.25
C SER A 41 -20.14 0.03 -13.36
N GLU A 42 -19.37 0.26 -12.29
CA GLU A 42 -19.63 1.37 -11.35
C GLU A 42 -19.29 2.74 -11.92
N ALA A 43 -18.19 2.83 -12.67
CA ALA A 43 -17.62 4.08 -13.16
C ALA A 43 -17.12 3.92 -14.62
N PRO A 44 -18.01 3.65 -15.60
CA PRO A 44 -17.61 3.38 -16.99
C PRO A 44 -16.79 4.52 -17.64
N GLY A 45 -16.99 5.77 -17.19
CA GLY A 45 -16.19 6.92 -17.62
C GLY A 45 -14.79 7.03 -16.99
N CYS A 46 -14.42 6.14 -16.05
CA CYS A 46 -13.12 6.14 -15.40
C CYS A 46 -12.02 5.50 -16.27
N GLY A 47 -12.33 4.46 -17.04
CA GLY A 47 -11.36 3.83 -17.95
C GLY A 47 -10.11 3.23 -17.29
N ILE A 48 -10.14 2.94 -15.97
CA ILE A 48 -9.03 2.35 -15.21
C ILE A 48 -8.57 1.00 -15.79
N LYS A 49 -7.27 0.70 -15.69
CA LYS A 49 -6.67 -0.51 -16.27
C LYS A 49 -5.70 -1.17 -15.28
N VAL A 50 -5.60 -2.50 -15.38
CA VAL A 50 -4.74 -3.35 -14.51
C VAL A 50 -3.30 -2.83 -14.37
N PRO A 51 -2.60 -2.32 -15.42
CA PRO A 51 -1.24 -1.79 -15.27
C PRO A 51 -1.09 -0.64 -14.26
N LEU A 52 -2.13 0.17 -14.01
CA LEU A 52 -2.08 1.25 -13.01
C LEU A 52 -2.17 0.68 -11.58
N LEU A 53 -3.13 -0.21 -11.32
CA LEU A 53 -3.25 -0.88 -10.02
C LEU A 53 -2.02 -1.77 -9.73
N ALA A 54 -1.49 -2.46 -10.73
CA ALA A 54 -0.26 -3.23 -10.62
C ALA A 54 0.96 -2.36 -10.31
N ALA A 55 1.08 -1.19 -10.95
CA ALA A 55 2.16 -0.25 -10.66
C ALA A 55 2.11 0.29 -9.24
N ILE A 56 0.93 0.74 -8.78
CA ILE A 56 0.72 1.23 -7.41
C ILE A 56 0.99 0.09 -6.42
N GLY A 57 0.41 -1.09 -6.61
CA GLY A 57 0.63 -2.24 -5.72
C GLY A 57 2.06 -2.79 -5.73
N ARG A 58 2.85 -2.57 -6.79
CA ARG A 58 4.29 -2.83 -6.78
C ARG A 58 5.03 -1.89 -5.84
N VAL A 59 4.66 -0.61 -5.83
CA VAL A 59 5.30 0.44 -5.02
C VAL A 59 4.86 0.39 -3.55
N GLU A 60 3.56 0.26 -3.28
CA GLU A 60 3.00 0.33 -1.93
C GLU A 60 3.31 -0.90 -1.05
N SER A 61 3.34 -2.10 -1.64
CA SER A 61 3.51 -3.34 -0.84
C SER A 61 4.29 -4.46 -1.52
N GLY A 62 4.90 -4.23 -2.69
CA GLY A 62 5.55 -5.29 -3.46
C GLY A 62 4.58 -6.42 -3.84
N HIS A 63 3.36 -6.06 -4.26
CA HIS A 63 2.22 -6.96 -4.47
C HIS A 63 1.89 -7.80 -3.22
N ALA A 64 1.57 -7.15 -2.10
CA ALA A 64 1.29 -7.82 -0.82
C ALA A 64 2.43 -8.75 -0.35
N ARG A 65 3.66 -8.22 -0.31
CA ARG A 65 4.91 -8.94 0.02
C ARG A 65 5.11 -10.21 -0.84
N GLY A 66 5.08 -10.05 -2.17
CA GLY A 66 5.23 -11.16 -3.12
C GLY A 66 4.04 -12.12 -3.15
N GLY A 67 2.85 -11.67 -2.73
CA GLY A 67 1.65 -12.52 -2.65
C GLY A 67 1.62 -13.39 -1.40
N ALA A 68 2.09 -12.87 -0.25
CA ALA A 68 2.06 -13.54 1.05
C ALA A 68 0.63 -13.60 1.64
N LEU A 69 -0.27 -14.24 0.90
CA LEU A 69 -1.71 -14.35 1.17
C LEU A 69 -2.10 -15.78 1.58
N ASP A 70 -3.21 -15.93 2.28
CA ASP A 70 -3.90 -17.21 2.45
C ASP A 70 -4.67 -17.62 1.18
N ALA A 71 -5.47 -18.68 1.27
CA ALA A 71 -6.25 -19.19 0.13
C ALA A 71 -7.43 -18.28 -0.25
N GLN A 72 -7.92 -17.49 0.71
CA GLN A 72 -9.03 -16.56 0.55
C GLN A 72 -8.55 -15.27 -0.13
N GLY A 73 -7.35 -14.80 0.20
CA GLY A 73 -6.75 -13.58 -0.34
C GLY A 73 -6.30 -12.58 0.74
N ARG A 74 -6.44 -12.92 2.03
CA ARG A 74 -6.03 -12.07 3.14
C ARG A 74 -4.53 -12.22 3.43
N THR A 75 -3.86 -11.12 3.80
CA THR A 75 -2.42 -11.13 4.10
C THR A 75 -2.12 -12.00 5.33
N ARG A 76 -1.18 -12.95 5.20
CA ARG A 76 -0.77 -13.89 6.28
C ARG A 76 -0.22 -13.21 7.53
N SER A 77 0.20 -11.95 7.42
CA SER A 77 0.63 -11.11 8.52
C SER A 77 0.37 -9.65 8.15
N PRO A 78 -0.01 -8.78 9.11
CA PRO A 78 -0.32 -7.38 8.81
C PRO A 78 0.77 -6.68 7.99
N ILE A 79 0.35 -6.05 6.89
CA ILE A 79 1.15 -5.10 6.14
C ILE A 79 0.86 -3.73 6.74
N LEU A 80 1.78 -3.23 7.56
CA LEU A 80 1.71 -1.95 8.23
C LEU A 80 2.88 -1.08 7.78
N GLY A 81 2.61 0.18 7.46
CA GLY A 81 3.61 1.18 7.11
C GLY A 81 4.34 1.78 8.32
N PRO A 82 5.15 2.83 8.08
CA PRO A 82 5.76 3.59 9.16
C PRO A 82 4.69 4.23 10.06
N ARG A 83 5.06 4.50 11.31
CA ARG A 83 4.23 5.22 12.28
C ARG A 83 4.14 6.68 11.86
N LEU A 84 2.94 7.25 11.78
CA LEU A 84 2.77 8.64 11.36
C LEU A 84 2.88 9.59 12.56
N ASP A 85 4.05 9.62 13.18
CA ASP A 85 4.32 10.35 14.43
C ASP A 85 5.00 11.73 14.28
N GLY A 86 5.15 12.22 13.04
CA GLY A 86 5.78 13.51 12.77
C GLY A 86 7.30 13.55 12.90
N SER A 87 7.95 12.39 13.02
CA SER A 87 9.42 12.26 12.92
C SER A 87 9.96 12.78 11.58
N PRO A 88 11.27 13.14 11.46
CA PRO A 88 11.79 13.87 10.30
C PRO A 88 11.53 13.20 8.95
N GLY A 89 10.65 13.81 8.13
CA GLY A 89 10.25 13.31 6.82
C GLY A 89 8.97 12.46 6.82
N VAL A 90 8.35 12.25 7.97
CA VAL A 90 7.11 11.48 8.17
C VAL A 90 5.96 12.43 8.52
N ALA A 91 4.74 12.12 8.09
CA ALA A 91 3.54 12.88 8.47
C ALA A 91 3.18 12.65 9.96
N ALA A 92 2.47 13.61 10.57
CA ALA A 92 1.91 13.48 11.91
C ALA A 92 0.40 13.27 11.83
N ILE A 93 -0.10 12.07 12.13
CA ILE A 93 -1.52 11.70 12.03
C ILE A 93 -1.92 10.87 13.24
N HIS A 94 -2.71 11.46 14.13
CA HIS A 94 -3.22 10.78 15.32
C HIS A 94 -4.18 9.63 14.98
N ASP A 95 -4.25 8.67 15.91
CA ASP A 95 -5.23 7.58 15.93
C ASP A 95 -6.62 8.04 15.45
N SER A 96 -7.13 7.37 14.42
CA SER A 96 -8.44 7.66 13.84
C SER A 96 -9.40 6.47 13.81
N ASP A 97 -9.07 5.33 14.43
CA ASP A 97 -9.93 4.13 14.51
C ASP A 97 -9.92 3.39 15.87
N HIS A 98 -9.17 3.90 16.85
CA HIS A 98 -8.84 3.33 18.16
C HIS A 98 -7.85 2.16 18.17
N GLY A 99 -6.99 2.08 17.14
CA GLY A 99 -6.02 1.01 16.91
C GLY A 99 -6.66 -0.24 16.32
N ALA A 100 -7.75 -0.11 15.57
CA ALA A 100 -8.54 -1.23 15.07
C ALA A 100 -7.86 -1.96 13.89
N TRP A 101 -7.20 -1.24 12.98
CA TRP A 101 -6.50 -1.85 11.84
C TRP A 101 -4.99 -1.98 12.01
N ASP A 102 -4.35 -1.18 12.87
CA ASP A 102 -2.89 -1.17 13.05
C ASP A 102 -2.38 -1.40 14.49
N GLY A 103 -3.26 -1.35 15.49
CA GLY A 103 -2.94 -1.52 16.91
C GLY A 103 -2.35 -0.29 17.62
N ASP A 104 -2.15 0.86 16.96
CA ASP A 104 -1.44 2.02 17.51
C ASP A 104 -2.42 3.12 17.95
N ARG A 105 -2.79 3.09 19.23
CA ARG A 105 -3.82 3.98 19.83
C ARG A 105 -3.35 5.42 20.09
N VAL A 106 -2.39 5.91 19.28
CA VAL A 106 -1.81 7.26 19.39
C VAL A 106 -1.54 7.87 18.00
N TRP A 107 -1.05 7.07 17.04
CA TRP A 107 -0.67 7.53 15.70
C TRP A 107 -1.01 6.48 14.64
N ASP A 108 -1.81 6.87 13.63
CA ASP A 108 -2.20 6.03 12.48
C ASP A 108 -0.96 5.47 11.74
N ARG A 109 -1.14 4.32 11.07
CA ARG A 109 -0.23 3.75 10.07
C ARG A 109 -0.96 3.52 8.76
N ALA A 110 -0.21 3.40 7.67
CA ALA A 110 -0.76 2.86 6.43
C ALA A 110 -1.01 1.33 6.59
N VAL A 111 -2.21 0.86 6.24
CA VAL A 111 -2.63 -0.54 6.42
C VAL A 111 -2.91 -1.25 5.08
N GLY A 112 -2.62 -2.55 5.05
CA GLY A 112 -3.00 -3.45 3.96
C GLY A 112 -2.13 -3.38 2.70
N PRO A 113 -2.42 -4.20 1.67
CA PRO A 113 -1.70 -4.19 0.39
C PRO A 113 -1.73 -2.85 -0.36
N ALA A 114 -2.75 -2.03 -0.12
CA ALA A 114 -2.96 -0.73 -0.76
C ALA A 114 -2.47 0.47 0.10
N GLN A 115 -1.97 0.23 1.32
CA GLN A 115 -1.39 1.26 2.20
C GLN A 115 -2.29 2.48 2.48
N PHE A 116 -3.60 2.26 2.62
CA PHE A 116 -4.51 3.31 3.12
C PHE A 116 -4.32 3.54 4.62
N ILE A 117 -4.35 4.79 5.08
CA ILE A 117 -4.50 5.10 6.52
C ILE A 117 -5.94 4.79 7.00
N PRO A 118 -6.17 4.42 8.27
CA PRO A 118 -7.50 4.10 8.81
C PRO A 118 -8.60 5.13 8.50
N SER A 119 -8.28 6.42 8.58
CA SER A 119 -9.21 7.51 8.24
C SER A 119 -9.64 7.53 6.76
N THR A 120 -8.76 7.09 5.85
CA THR A 120 -9.08 6.89 4.43
C THR A 120 -9.78 5.55 4.22
N TRP A 121 -9.38 4.47 4.90
CA TRP A 121 -10.06 3.18 4.84
C TRP A 121 -11.53 3.26 5.25
N ARG A 122 -11.84 4.01 6.32
CA ARG A 122 -13.22 4.28 6.77
C ARG A 122 -14.11 4.79 5.63
N ARG A 123 -13.58 5.67 4.75
CA ARG A 123 -14.30 6.23 3.60
C ARG A 123 -14.28 5.33 2.37
N TRP A 124 -13.13 4.76 2.00
CA TRP A 124 -12.91 4.11 0.69
C TRP A 124 -12.86 2.60 0.72
N GLY A 125 -12.70 1.99 1.91
CA GLY A 125 -12.67 0.54 2.10
C GLY A 125 -13.86 -0.13 1.43
N SER A 126 -13.65 -1.31 0.87
CA SER A 126 -14.58 -1.93 -0.06
C SER A 126 -14.70 -3.40 0.24
N ASP A 127 -15.90 -3.96 0.16
CA ASP A 127 -16.09 -5.41 0.08
C ASP A 127 -15.77 -5.81 -1.36
N GLY A 128 -14.63 -6.49 -1.57
CA GLY A 128 -14.12 -6.82 -2.91
C GLY A 128 -14.25 -8.29 -3.27
N ASN A 129 -14.49 -9.16 -2.29
CA ASN A 129 -14.72 -10.60 -2.48
C ASN A 129 -16.21 -11.00 -2.37
N GLY A 130 -17.06 -10.12 -1.84
CA GLY A 130 -18.50 -10.33 -1.63
C GLY A 130 -18.85 -11.03 -0.32
N ASP A 131 -17.99 -11.01 0.70
CA ASP A 131 -18.21 -11.71 1.98
C ASP A 131 -18.96 -10.88 3.06
N GLY A 132 -19.19 -9.58 2.81
CA GLY A 132 -19.87 -8.66 3.71
C GLY A 132 -18.94 -7.90 4.67
N VAL A 133 -17.63 -8.17 4.65
CA VAL A 133 -16.60 -7.45 5.43
C VAL A 133 -15.93 -6.40 4.54
N ARG A 134 -15.26 -5.42 5.17
CA ARG A 134 -14.40 -4.42 4.50
C ARG A 134 -13.03 -4.45 5.18
N ASP A 135 -12.21 -5.41 4.81
CA ASP A 135 -10.93 -5.70 5.46
C ASP A 135 -9.74 -5.15 4.64
N PRO A 136 -8.92 -4.21 5.18
CA PRO A 136 -7.78 -3.68 4.45
C PRO A 136 -6.70 -4.75 4.22
N HIS A 137 -6.73 -5.86 4.97
CA HIS A 137 -5.82 -6.99 4.77
C HIS A 137 -6.29 -7.98 3.69
N GLN A 138 -7.51 -7.85 3.18
CA GLN A 138 -8.04 -8.67 2.08
C GLN A 138 -7.66 -8.01 0.74
N VAL A 139 -7.19 -8.81 -0.22
CA VAL A 139 -6.53 -8.27 -1.42
C VAL A 139 -7.52 -7.64 -2.41
N ASP A 140 -8.73 -8.18 -2.56
CA ASP A 140 -9.72 -7.61 -3.48
C ASP A 140 -10.35 -6.34 -2.90
N ASP A 141 -10.67 -6.36 -1.61
CA ASP A 141 -11.15 -5.22 -0.82
C ASP A 141 -10.21 -4.02 -0.97
N ALA A 142 -8.92 -4.25 -0.76
CA ALA A 142 -7.88 -3.24 -0.86
C ALA A 142 -7.77 -2.66 -2.28
N TRP A 143 -7.87 -3.49 -3.33
CA TRP A 143 -7.71 -3.03 -4.72
C TRP A 143 -8.98 -2.46 -5.36
N LEU A 144 -10.17 -2.88 -4.92
CA LEU A 144 -11.43 -2.21 -5.26
C LEU A 144 -11.52 -0.85 -4.57
N ALA A 145 -11.12 -0.75 -3.30
CA ALA A 145 -11.00 0.52 -2.59
C ALA A 145 -10.01 1.49 -3.27
N ALA A 146 -8.82 1.00 -3.64
CA ALA A 146 -7.82 1.78 -4.37
C ALA A 146 -8.32 2.22 -5.75
N GLY A 147 -8.98 1.33 -6.50
CA GLY A 147 -9.55 1.67 -7.80
C GLY A 147 -10.67 2.70 -7.72
N ARG A 148 -11.60 2.57 -6.76
CA ARG A 148 -12.66 3.57 -6.49
C ARG A 148 -12.03 4.94 -6.15
N TYR A 149 -11.04 4.98 -5.25
CA TYR A 149 -10.30 6.20 -4.91
C TYR A 149 -9.67 6.86 -6.14
N LEU A 150 -8.95 6.09 -6.96
CA LEU A 150 -8.26 6.59 -8.16
C LEU A 150 -9.25 7.14 -9.19
N CYS A 151 -10.39 6.45 -9.41
CA CYS A 151 -11.44 6.91 -10.30
C CYS A 151 -12.02 8.26 -9.88
N THR A 152 -12.40 8.44 -8.61
CA THR A 152 -12.90 9.74 -8.13
C THR A 152 -11.81 10.81 -8.10
N ALA A 153 -10.54 10.42 -7.92
CA ALA A 153 -9.42 11.36 -7.87
C ALA A 153 -9.04 11.92 -9.24
N GLY A 154 -8.98 11.09 -10.29
CA GLY A 154 -8.53 11.50 -11.62
C GLY A 154 -9.63 11.72 -12.66
N GLY A 155 -10.84 11.19 -12.45
CA GLY A 155 -11.89 11.16 -13.47
C GLY A 155 -11.54 10.15 -14.57
N ASP A 156 -11.29 10.61 -15.78
CA ASP A 156 -10.92 9.77 -16.93
C ASP A 156 -9.43 9.34 -16.87
N LEU A 157 -9.20 8.15 -16.33
CA LEU A 157 -7.88 7.49 -16.25
C LEU A 157 -7.47 6.81 -17.57
N SER A 158 -8.24 6.95 -18.65
CA SER A 158 -7.71 6.70 -20.00
C SER A 158 -6.80 7.84 -20.48
N GLN A 159 -6.92 9.04 -19.90
CA GLN A 159 -6.04 10.18 -20.19
C GLN A 159 -4.83 10.25 -19.27
N HIS A 160 -3.68 10.66 -19.82
CA HIS A 160 -2.47 10.92 -19.03
C HIS A 160 -2.69 11.95 -17.90
N ALA A 161 -3.55 12.95 -18.13
CA ALA A 161 -3.89 13.96 -17.13
C ALA A 161 -4.65 13.36 -15.92
N GLY A 162 -5.65 12.52 -16.18
CA GLY A 162 -6.41 11.84 -15.13
C GLY A 162 -5.53 10.87 -14.33
N ILE A 163 -4.67 10.10 -15.01
CA ILE A 163 -3.67 9.25 -14.37
C ILE A 163 -2.75 10.08 -13.44
N ARG A 164 -2.15 11.18 -13.94
CA ARG A 164 -1.28 12.03 -13.11
C ARG A 164 -2.02 12.61 -11.90
N GLN A 165 -3.27 13.05 -12.09
CA GLN A 165 -4.08 13.60 -11.00
C GLN A 165 -4.44 12.54 -9.95
N ALA A 166 -4.80 11.33 -10.36
CA ALA A 166 -5.10 10.22 -9.46
C ALA A 166 -3.87 9.76 -8.66
N VAL A 167 -2.73 9.61 -9.33
CA VAL A 167 -1.47 9.18 -8.68
C VAL A 167 -0.94 10.23 -7.69
N LEU A 168 -1.01 11.52 -8.03
CA LEU A 168 -0.64 12.62 -7.11
C LEU A 168 -1.68 12.92 -6.01
N ALA A 169 -2.88 12.36 -6.10
CA ALA A 169 -3.80 12.27 -4.97
C ALA A 169 -3.48 11.06 -4.08
N TYR A 170 -2.99 9.95 -4.66
CA TYR A 170 -2.61 8.74 -3.91
C TYR A 170 -1.32 8.92 -3.09
N ASN A 171 -0.37 9.72 -3.57
CA ASN A 171 0.75 10.25 -2.78
C ASN A 171 1.24 11.53 -3.46
N HIS A 172 1.24 12.65 -2.73
CA HIS A 172 1.60 13.95 -3.31
C HIS A 172 3.13 14.11 -3.39
N SER A 173 3.72 13.43 -4.37
CA SER A 173 5.15 13.42 -4.67
C SER A 173 5.42 13.11 -6.15
N ASP A 174 6.16 13.97 -6.85
CA ASP A 174 6.55 13.72 -8.26
C ASP A 174 7.49 12.51 -8.40
N SER A 175 8.30 12.16 -7.38
CA SER A 175 9.14 10.95 -7.45
C SER A 175 8.32 9.66 -7.34
N TYR A 176 7.20 9.69 -6.61
CA TYR A 176 6.23 8.59 -6.58
C TYR A 176 5.49 8.49 -7.91
N LEU A 177 5.07 9.63 -8.50
CA LEU A 177 4.45 9.69 -9.81
C LEU A 177 5.31 9.03 -10.89
N GLU A 178 6.57 9.46 -11.04
CA GLU A 178 7.47 8.91 -12.07
C GLU A 178 7.77 7.42 -11.83
N LEU A 179 7.89 6.99 -10.57
CA LEU A 179 8.07 5.58 -10.23
C LEU A 179 6.85 4.74 -10.64
N VAL A 180 5.63 5.19 -10.32
CA VAL A 180 4.38 4.51 -10.72
C VAL A 180 4.22 4.51 -12.25
N LEU A 181 4.50 5.62 -12.93
CA LEU A 181 4.45 5.68 -14.40
C LEU A 181 5.49 4.75 -15.06
N SER A 182 6.66 4.55 -14.45
CA SER A 182 7.66 3.61 -14.94
C SER A 182 7.19 2.16 -14.84
N TRP A 183 6.63 1.75 -13.69
CA TRP A 183 6.06 0.40 -13.50
C TRP A 183 4.81 0.18 -14.35
N MET A 184 3.97 1.21 -14.52
CA MET A 184 2.79 1.12 -15.38
C MET A 184 3.19 0.84 -16.83
N ARG A 185 4.31 1.40 -17.32
CA ARG A 185 4.84 1.10 -18.65
C ARG A 185 5.33 -0.35 -18.77
N VAL A 186 6.00 -0.87 -17.74
CA VAL A 186 6.42 -2.29 -17.68
C VAL A 186 5.20 -3.22 -17.79
N TYR A 187 4.19 -3.01 -16.93
CA TYR A 187 2.99 -3.86 -16.90
C TYR A 187 2.08 -3.67 -18.13
N ALA A 188 2.08 -2.49 -18.77
CA ALA A 188 1.30 -2.24 -19.98
C ALA A 188 1.86 -2.94 -21.23
N HIS A 189 3.15 -3.29 -21.26
CA HIS A 189 3.77 -3.90 -22.44
C HIS A 189 4.05 -5.40 -22.32
N GLN A 190 4.27 -5.96 -21.11
CA GLN A 190 4.74 -7.36 -20.97
C GLN A 190 4.22 -8.14 -19.75
N ALA A 191 3.07 -7.81 -19.15
CA ALA A 191 2.56 -8.56 -17.99
C ALA A 191 2.11 -10.00 -18.35
N VAL A 192 2.66 -11.02 -17.67
CA VAL A 192 2.17 -12.42 -17.70
C VAL A 192 1.95 -12.89 -16.26
N ALA A 193 0.89 -13.67 -16.04
CA ALA A 193 0.54 -14.20 -14.72
C ALA A 193 1.56 -15.26 -14.25
N THR A 194 2.03 -15.19 -13.01
CA THR A 194 2.88 -16.23 -12.42
C THR A 194 2.10 -17.19 -11.51
N ALA A 195 2.40 -18.49 -11.64
CA ALA A 195 1.89 -19.54 -10.76
C ALA A 195 2.69 -19.56 -9.44
N GLY A 196 2.37 -18.65 -8.54
CA GLY A 196 3.10 -18.44 -7.28
C GLY A 196 3.13 -19.69 -6.40
N HIS A 197 4.34 -20.15 -6.08
CA HIS A 197 4.60 -21.19 -5.09
C HIS A 197 5.07 -20.56 -3.75
N PRO A 198 4.89 -21.25 -2.61
CA PRO A 198 5.01 -20.60 -1.30
C PRO A 198 6.45 -20.48 -0.80
N GLY A 199 7.01 -19.27 -0.92
CA GLY A 199 7.97 -18.74 0.05
C GLY A 199 9.46 -19.03 -0.19
N GLU A 200 10.08 -18.21 -1.04
CA GLU A 200 11.52 -17.93 -0.95
C GLU A 200 11.76 -16.58 -0.25
N ARG A 201 12.85 -16.50 0.52
CA ARG A 201 13.07 -15.44 1.51
C ARG A 201 13.76 -14.22 0.87
N GLU A 202 12.97 -13.39 0.20
CA GLU A 202 13.37 -12.01 -0.12
C GLU A 202 13.82 -11.25 1.15
N PRO A 203 14.78 -10.32 1.05
CA PRO A 203 15.47 -9.76 2.21
C PRO A 203 14.54 -8.94 3.10
N SER A 204 14.52 -9.28 4.39
CA SER A 204 13.85 -8.45 5.40
C SER A 204 14.58 -7.11 5.52
N TYR A 205 13.86 -6.01 5.34
CA TYR A 205 14.35 -4.68 5.73
C TYR A 205 14.53 -4.61 7.25
N GLN A 206 15.74 -4.90 7.71
CA GLN A 206 16.26 -4.46 8.99
C GLN A 206 16.81 -3.05 8.77
N PRO A 207 16.42 -2.03 9.56
CA PRO A 207 17.18 -0.79 9.58
C PRO A 207 18.52 -1.05 10.27
N ASP A 208 19.62 -0.88 9.55
CA ASP A 208 20.97 -1.06 10.11
C ASP A 208 21.19 -0.13 11.30
N LYS A 209 21.77 -0.69 12.36
CA LYS A 209 22.18 0.03 13.57
C LYS A 209 23.67 0.34 13.47
N ASP A 210 24.03 1.35 12.69
CA ASP A 210 25.40 1.87 12.71
C ASP A 210 25.57 2.91 13.82
N ASP A 211 26.63 2.71 14.60
CA ASP A 211 26.97 3.47 15.79
C ASP A 211 27.29 4.94 15.49
N HIS A 212 26.76 5.84 16.32
CA HIS A 212 27.36 7.16 16.51
C HIS A 212 27.45 7.51 17.99
N GLU A 213 28.61 7.22 18.59
CA GLU A 213 28.95 7.63 19.95
C GLU A 213 29.05 9.16 20.05
N SER A 214 28.23 9.77 20.91
CA SER A 214 28.47 11.12 21.44
C SER A 214 27.72 11.41 22.75
N LYS A 215 28.37 11.02 23.85
CA LYS A 215 28.49 11.71 25.17
C LYS A 215 27.32 12.58 25.66
N GLN A 216 26.79 12.18 26.83
CA GLN A 216 26.00 13.03 27.73
C GLN A 216 26.76 14.31 28.15
N PRO A 217 26.02 15.38 28.46
CA PRO A 217 26.19 16.06 29.76
C PRO A 217 25.05 15.76 30.75
N ALA A 218 25.28 16.02 32.03
CA ALA A 218 24.41 15.59 33.13
C ALA A 218 23.33 16.62 33.54
N THR A 219 22.32 16.11 34.26
CA THR A 219 21.35 16.89 35.05
C THR A 219 22.02 17.63 36.22
N PRO A 220 21.30 18.59 36.82
CA PRO A 220 21.00 18.43 38.23
C PRO A 220 19.49 18.36 38.51
N SER A 221 19.11 17.73 39.63
CA SER A 221 17.73 17.61 40.09
C SER A 221 17.40 18.64 41.18
N GLY A 222 16.12 19.01 41.32
CA GLY A 222 15.64 19.90 42.37
C GLY A 222 14.12 19.83 42.55
N GLN A 223 13.66 19.25 43.66
CA GLN A 223 12.25 19.17 44.04
C GLN A 223 11.91 20.23 45.11
N SER A 224 10.74 20.87 45.03
CA SER A 224 9.89 21.30 46.17
C SER A 224 8.58 21.98 45.69
N THR A 225 7.54 21.99 46.53
CA THR A 225 6.18 22.52 46.28
C THR A 225 5.50 22.96 47.60
N PRO A 226 4.30 23.58 47.61
CA PRO A 226 3.74 24.60 46.72
C PRO A 226 3.70 25.95 47.51
N PRO A 227 2.64 26.51 48.17
CA PRO A 227 1.16 26.41 48.08
C PRO A 227 0.50 27.74 47.60
N GLY A 228 -0.84 27.87 47.70
CA GLY A 228 -1.64 29.09 47.45
C GLY A 228 -2.40 29.05 46.11
N ASP A 229 -3.64 28.56 46.00
CA ASP A 229 -4.90 28.83 46.73
C ASP A 229 -5.63 30.12 46.32
N ASN A 230 -6.74 29.92 45.61
CA ASN A 230 -7.98 30.72 45.61
C ASN A 230 -8.94 30.04 44.62
N GLY A 231 -10.02 29.42 45.12
CA GLY A 231 -11.07 28.87 44.27
C GLY A 231 -12.17 29.89 43.97
N ASN A 232 -13.12 29.51 43.10
CA ASN A 232 -14.51 29.55 43.53
C ASN A 232 -15.37 28.47 42.86
N GLU A 233 -16.55 28.26 43.45
CA GLU A 233 -17.69 27.48 42.97
C GLU A 233 -18.10 27.89 41.54
N GLY A 234 -18.71 27.04 40.70
CA GLY A 234 -19.26 25.71 40.93
C GLY A 234 -20.75 25.66 40.62
N HIS A 235 -21.18 24.82 39.67
CA HIS A 235 -22.61 24.50 39.50
C HIS A 235 -22.83 23.17 38.78
N GLU A 236 -23.60 22.28 39.41
CA GLU A 236 -24.05 21.01 38.85
C GLU A 236 -25.34 21.21 38.04
N SER A 237 -25.47 20.58 36.87
CA SER A 237 -26.75 20.51 36.13
C SER A 237 -26.80 19.40 35.07
N LYS A 238 -27.68 18.43 35.31
CA LYS A 238 -28.29 17.49 34.37
C LYS A 238 -29.82 17.69 34.57
N PRO A 239 -30.70 17.82 33.55
CA PRO A 239 -30.90 16.80 32.51
C PRO A 239 -31.39 17.29 31.11
N THR A 240 -31.76 16.32 30.26
CA THR A 240 -32.82 16.35 29.23
C THR A 240 -32.40 16.44 27.75
N LEU A 241 -33.05 15.61 26.93
CA LEU A 241 -32.95 15.54 25.46
C LEU A 241 -34.05 16.38 24.78
N PRO A 242 -33.73 17.12 23.71
CA PRO A 242 -34.74 17.51 22.72
C PRO A 242 -34.31 17.40 21.25
N GLY A 243 -35.13 16.69 20.44
CA GLY A 243 -35.31 16.94 19.00
C GLY A 243 -34.29 16.38 17.99
N LEU A 244 -34.80 15.66 16.98
CA LEU A 244 -34.12 15.49 15.68
C LEU A 244 -34.43 16.70 14.77
N PRO A 245 -33.41 17.33 14.14
CA PRO A 245 -33.59 18.11 12.93
C PRO A 245 -33.52 17.18 11.70
N THR A 246 -34.59 17.11 10.91
CA THR A 246 -34.64 16.28 9.70
C THR A 246 -34.16 17.07 8.48
N GLU A 247 -32.85 17.29 8.36
CA GLU A 247 -32.24 17.82 7.13
C GLU A 247 -31.29 16.81 6.49
N ARG A 248 -31.48 16.58 5.18
CA ARG A 248 -30.61 15.73 4.36
C ARG A 248 -29.42 16.57 3.88
N PRO A 249 -28.16 16.19 4.18
CA PRO A 249 -27.01 16.90 3.64
C PRO A 249 -27.00 16.91 2.10
N PRO A 250 -26.55 17.99 1.45
CA PRO A 250 -26.45 18.04 0.00
C PRO A 250 -25.43 17.03 -0.52
N SER A 251 -25.77 16.35 -1.62
CA SER A 251 -24.90 15.35 -2.25
C SER A 251 -23.79 16.02 -3.06
N HIS A 252 -22.76 16.47 -2.38
CA HIS A 252 -21.46 16.76 -2.99
C HIS A 252 -20.57 15.53 -2.85
N ASP A 253 -20.25 14.87 -3.96
CA ASP A 253 -19.22 13.83 -3.98
C ASP A 253 -17.90 14.44 -3.48
N PRO A 254 -17.38 14.02 -2.31
CA PRO A 254 -16.27 14.71 -1.69
C PRO A 254 -14.99 14.35 -2.46
N LYS A 255 -14.48 15.31 -3.25
CA LYS A 255 -13.20 15.21 -3.95
C LYS A 255 -12.17 14.57 -3.01
N PRO A 256 -11.46 13.50 -3.43
CA PRO A 256 -10.57 12.78 -2.53
C PRO A 256 -9.58 13.73 -1.89
N ILE A 257 -9.53 13.71 -0.55
CA ILE A 257 -8.45 14.35 0.21
C ILE A 257 -7.19 13.60 -0.20
N PRO A 258 -6.13 14.29 -0.67
CA PRO A 258 -4.88 13.61 -0.99
C PRO A 258 -4.40 12.79 0.20
N LEU A 259 -3.99 11.56 -0.07
CA LEU A 259 -3.33 10.74 0.94
C LEU A 259 -2.05 11.46 1.43
N PRO A 260 -1.69 11.30 2.72
CA PRO A 260 -0.50 11.94 3.24
C PRO A 260 0.72 11.39 2.52
N SER A 261 1.61 12.27 2.05
CA SER A 261 2.80 11.85 1.31
C SER A 261 3.74 11.04 2.21
N LEU A 262 3.63 9.71 2.15
CA LEU A 262 4.69 8.82 2.60
C LEU A 262 5.93 9.11 1.74
N ARG A 263 6.96 9.71 2.36
CA ARG A 263 8.31 9.69 1.80
C ARG A 263 8.82 8.26 1.86
N LEU A 264 8.57 7.51 0.80
CA LEU A 264 9.32 6.28 0.54
C LEU A 264 10.82 6.65 0.55
N PRO A 265 11.67 5.94 1.31
CA PRO A 265 13.12 6.06 1.12
C PRO A 265 13.43 5.65 -0.32
N SER A 266 14.38 6.35 -0.96
CA SER A 266 14.78 6.04 -2.33
C SER A 266 15.11 4.55 -2.46
N PRO A 267 14.47 3.82 -3.39
CA PRO A 267 14.81 2.42 -3.60
C PRO A 267 16.30 2.31 -3.96
N GLY A 268 17.03 1.42 -3.30
CA GLY A 268 18.49 1.22 -3.51
C GLY A 268 18.88 0.75 -4.92
N TYR A 269 17.91 0.61 -5.82
CA TYR A 269 18.08 0.33 -7.24
C TYR A 269 18.59 1.56 -8.00
N GLY A 270 19.85 1.93 -7.75
CA GLY A 270 20.67 2.45 -8.84
C GLY A 270 20.68 1.42 -9.98
N PRO A 271 20.67 1.83 -11.25
CA PRO A 271 20.62 0.90 -12.36
C PRO A 271 21.85 -0.01 -12.33
N SER A 272 21.64 -1.32 -12.15
CA SER A 272 22.70 -2.32 -12.29
C SER A 272 23.35 -2.19 -13.67
N PRO A 273 24.68 -2.38 -13.79
CA PRO A 273 25.41 -2.08 -15.00
C PRO A 273 24.86 -2.86 -16.21
N LEU A 274 24.89 -2.20 -17.37
CA LEU A 274 24.35 -2.69 -18.64
C LEU A 274 24.84 -4.11 -18.97
N LEU A 275 23.91 -4.95 -19.43
CA LEU A 275 24.24 -6.25 -20.02
C LEU A 275 25.30 -6.07 -21.13
N PRO A 276 26.35 -6.92 -21.18
CA PRO A 276 27.38 -6.81 -22.20
C PRO A 276 26.78 -7.07 -23.59
N SER A 277 27.01 -6.14 -24.52
CA SER A 277 26.53 -6.25 -25.90
C SER A 277 27.00 -7.55 -26.56
N PRO A 278 26.14 -8.22 -27.36
CA PRO A 278 26.57 -9.39 -28.12
C PRO A 278 27.68 -9.01 -29.08
N LYS A 279 28.75 -9.81 -29.11
CA LYS A 279 29.82 -9.65 -30.10
C LYS A 279 29.28 -10.00 -31.49
N ALA A 280 29.42 -9.07 -32.44
CA ALA A 280 29.31 -9.42 -33.85
C ALA A 280 30.41 -10.43 -34.22
N SER A 281 30.11 -11.27 -35.21
CA SER A 281 31.07 -12.20 -35.84
C SER A 281 31.88 -11.50 -36.92
#